data_AF-A0AAJ5LFW2-F1
#
_entry.id   AF-A0AAJ5LFW2-F1
#
_cell.length_a   1.000
_cell.length_b   1.000
_cell.length_c   1.000
_cell.angle_alpha   90.00
_cell.angle_beta   90.00
_cell.angle_gamma   90.00
#
_symmetry.space_group_name_H-M   'P 1'
#
loop_
_entity.id
_entity.type
_entity.pdbx_description
1 polymer ?
#
loop_
_entity_poly.entity_id
_entity_poly.type
_entity_poly.pdbx_seq_one_letter_code
_entity_poly.pdbx_strand_id
1 'polypeptide(L)' 'MKRLVVTLVAAFCLYQAQAGTAPWWRWESQVDGRLVCSQWPPGDGWKKFAGPYSNGACREP' A
#
# COMPACT_ATOMS: atom_id res chain seq x y z
N MET A 1 -38.73 8.92 9.42
CA MET A 1 -38.11 7.80 8.66
C MET A 1 -37.19 8.29 7.54
N LYS A 2 -37.63 9.15 6.62
CA LYS A 2 -36.79 9.65 5.49
C LYS A 2 -35.47 10.30 5.92
N ARG A 3 -35.48 11.12 6.98
CA ARG A 3 -34.27 11.76 7.54
C ARG A 3 -33.29 10.74 8.12
N LEU A 4 -33.78 9.74 8.84
CA LEU A 4 -32.98 8.65 9.42
C LEU A 4 -32.26 7.83 8.33
N VAL A 5 -32.95 7.52 7.23
CA VAL A 5 -32.34 6.81 6.09
C VAL A 5 -31.23 7.65 5.46
N VAL A 6 -31.46 8.95 5.25
CA VAL A 6 -30.45 9.86 4.70
C VAL A 6 -29.22 9.94 5.62
N THR A 7 -29.42 10.06 6.93
CA THR A 7 -28.31 10.10 7.91
C THR A 7 -27.51 8.80 7.92
N LEU A 8 -28.17 7.64 7.86
CA LEU A 8 -27.49 6.34 7.85
C LEU A 8 -26.68 6.11 6.56
N VAL A 9 -27.22 6.49 5.41
CA VAL A 9 -26.49 6.40 4.13
C VAL A 9 -25.27 7.31 4.14
N ALA A 10 -25.40 8.55 4.62
CA ALA A 10 -24.28 9.48 4.72
C ALA A 10 -23.18 8.95 5.66
N ALA A 11 -23.55 8.39 6.82
CA ALA A 11 -22.60 7.79 7.75
C ALA A 11 -21.87 6.59 7.14
N PHE A 12 -22.59 5.75 6.39
CA PHE A 12 -22.00 4.59 5.71
C PHE A 12 -20.98 4.99 4.63
N CYS A 13 -21.28 6.03 3.83
CA CYS A 13 -20.35 6.55 2.83
C CYS A 13 -19.07 7.10 3.45
N LEU A 14 -19.16 7.81 4.58
CA LEU A 14 -17.99 8.37 5.27
C LEU A 14 -17.10 7.29 5.89
N TYR A 15 -17.67 6.15 6.28
CA TYR A 15 -16.91 5.02 6.84
C TYR A 15 -15.98 4.34 5.83
N GLN A 16 -16.27 4.45 4.53
CA GLN A 16 -15.46 3.84 3.46
C GLN A 16 -14.13 4.57 3.20
N ALA A 17 -13.89 5.75 3.80
CA ALA A 17 -12.71 6.57 3.54
C ALA A 17 -11.45 6.13 4.32
N GLN A 18 -11.34 4.87 4.74
CA GLN A 18 -10.15 4.35 5.41
C GLN A 18 -9.10 3.87 4.39
N ALA A 19 -8.46 4.81 3.67
CA ALA A 19 -7.33 4.50 2.78
C ALA A 19 -6.00 4.77 3.51
N GLY A 20 -5.27 3.71 3.84
CA GLY A 20 -3.86 3.80 4.27
C GLY A 20 -2.93 4.06 3.08
N THR A 21 -1.68 4.43 3.35
CA THR A 21 -0.66 4.42 2.28
C THR A 21 -0.45 3.00 1.78
N ALA A 22 -0.34 2.86 0.46
CA ALA A 22 -0.04 1.54 -0.10
C ALA A 22 1.33 1.08 0.41
N PRO A 23 1.47 -0.18 0.86
CA PRO A 23 2.74 -0.70 1.33
C PRO A 23 3.76 -0.81 0.19
N TRP A 24 5.00 -0.45 0.47
CA TRP A 24 6.13 -0.58 -0.46
C TRP A 24 7.19 -1.53 0.09
N TRP A 25 7.92 -2.23 -0.78
CA TRP A 25 8.97 -3.16 -0.38
C TRP A 25 10.26 -2.88 -1.14
N ARG A 26 11.39 -3.12 -0.47
CA ARG A 26 12.67 -3.30 -1.17
C ARG A 26 12.73 -4.72 -1.70
N TRP A 27 12.96 -4.84 -2.99
CA TRP A 27 13.14 -6.11 -3.69
C TRP A 27 14.62 -6.24 -4.08
N GLU A 28 15.18 -7.43 -3.88
CA GLU A 28 16.54 -7.77 -4.28
C GLU A 28 16.52 -8.68 -5.51
N SER A 29 17.25 -8.26 -6.54
CA SER A 29 17.51 -9.07 -7.72
C SER A 29 18.40 -10.24 -7.34
N GLN A 30 17.95 -11.45 -7.66
CA GLN A 30 18.70 -12.68 -7.42
C GLN A 30 19.79 -12.92 -8.49
N VAL A 31 19.89 -12.04 -9.50
CA VAL A 31 20.92 -12.10 -10.55
C VAL A 31 22.17 -11.33 -10.14
N ASP A 32 22.00 -10.15 -9.55
CA ASP A 32 23.08 -9.18 -9.32
C ASP A 32 23.04 -8.51 -7.93
N GLY A 33 22.09 -8.86 -7.06
CA GLY A 33 21.95 -8.30 -5.71
C GLY A 33 21.42 -6.84 -5.68
N ARG A 34 21.02 -6.28 -6.83
CA ARG A 34 20.55 -4.90 -6.89
C ARG A 34 19.21 -4.75 -6.17
N LEU A 35 19.08 -3.65 -5.41
CA LEU A 35 17.83 -3.31 -4.71
C LEU A 35 16.97 -2.32 -5.50
N VAL A 36 15.65 -2.53 -5.47
CA VAL A 36 14.65 -1.56 -5.99
C VAL A 36 13.48 -1.41 -5.02
N CYS A 37 12.83 -0.25 -5.03
CA CYS A 37 11.59 -0.03 -4.30
C CYS A 37 10.38 -0.23 -5.21
N SER A 38 9.43 -1.08 -4.80
CA SER A 38 8.18 -1.30 -5.54
C SER A 38 7.09 -1.87 -4.63
N GLN A 39 5.83 -1.53 -4.91
CA GLN A 39 4.66 -2.16 -4.27
C GLN A 39 4.52 -3.63 -4.67
N TRP A 40 5.00 -4.02 -5.85
CA TRP A 40 4.86 -5.37 -6.37
C TRP A 40 6.23 -5.94 -6.79
N PRO A 41 6.39 -7.28 -6.83
CA PRO A 41 7.60 -7.88 -7.37
C PRO A 41 7.85 -7.36 -8.79
N PRO A 42 9.07 -6.88 -9.12
CA PRO A 42 9.38 -6.42 -10.49
C PRO A 42 9.27 -7.51 -11.56
N GLY A 43 9.35 -8.78 -11.16
CA GLY A 43 9.22 -9.95 -12.02
C GLY A 43 9.87 -11.17 -11.38
N ASP A 44 10.07 -12.22 -12.18
CA ASP A 44 10.80 -13.41 -11.76
C ASP A 44 12.24 -13.07 -11.37
N GLY A 45 12.78 -13.83 -10.40
CA GLY A 45 14.13 -13.59 -9.90
C GLY A 45 14.26 -12.41 -8.94
N TRP A 46 13.16 -11.88 -8.40
CA TRP A 46 13.16 -10.88 -7.32
C TRP A 46 12.63 -11.47 -6.02
N LYS A 47 13.29 -11.19 -4.90
CA LYS A 47 12.82 -11.56 -3.56
C LYS A 47 12.61 -10.34 -2.67
N LYS A 48 11.67 -10.44 -1.74
CA LYS A 48 11.48 -9.40 -0.70
C LYS A 48 12.74 -9.33 0.15
N PHE A 49 13.29 -8.13 0.25
CA PHE A 49 14.48 -7.84 1.03
C PHE A 49 14.14 -7.07 2.32
N ALA A 50 13.27 -6.07 2.24
CA ALA A 50 12.82 -5.29 3.40
C ALA A 50 11.46 -4.60 3.17
N GLY A 51 10.85 -4.09 4.25
CA GLY A 51 9.55 -3.41 4.27
C GLY A 51 8.52 -4.11 5.19
N PRO A 52 7.27 -3.60 5.26
CA PRO A 52 6.68 -2.58 4.39
C PRO A 52 7.08 -1.15 4.76
N TYR A 53 7.29 -0.32 3.74
CA TYR A 53 7.49 1.12 3.84
C TYR A 53 6.20 1.88 3.50
N SER A 54 6.07 3.09 4.03
CA SER A 54 4.89 3.94 3.83
C SER A 54 4.93 4.80 2.56
N ASN A 55 6.02 4.74 1.78
CA ASN A 55 6.19 5.53 0.56
C ASN A 55 7.06 4.84 -0.51
N GLY A 56 6.97 5.35 -1.74
CA GLY A 56 7.65 4.81 -2.92
C GLY A 56 9.14 5.07 -3.04
N ALA A 57 9.74 5.79 -2.08
CA ALA A 57 11.18 5.87 -1.98
C ALA A 57 11.77 4.70 -1.16
N CYS A 58 10.92 3.91 -0.48
CA CYS A 58 11.35 2.93 0.53
C CYS A 58 12.33 3.54 1.55
N ARG A 59 12.05 4.79 1.92
CA ARG A 59 12.74 5.52 2.96
C ARG A 59 11.74 5.75 4.07
N GLU A 60 12.09 5.49 5.31
CA GLU A 60 11.38 6.14 6.40
C GLU A 60 12.00 7.54 6.60
N PRO A 61 11.26 8.55 7.09
CA PRO A 61 11.90 9.71 7.71
C PRO A 61 12.79 9.28 8.87
#